data_AF-A0A7G5Z915-F1
#
_entry.id   AF-A0A7G5Z915-F1
#
_cell.length_a   1.000
_cell.length_b   1.000
_cell.length_c   1.000
_cell.angle_alpha   90.00
_cell.angle_beta   90.00
_cell.angle_gamma   90.00
#
_symmetry.space_group_name_H-M   'P 1'
#
loop_
_entity.id
_entity.type
_entity.pdbx_description
1 polymer ?
#
loop_
_entity_poly.entity_id
_entity_poly.type
_entity_poly.pdbx_seq_one_letter_code
_entity_poly.pdbx_strand_id
1 'polypeptide(L)' 'MTEQAKAEAQSQPNGWVYAIGGGYNNTEAVPPQAISGAWKVDEHGNITGEFKPNPNFDPNFRKPRR' A
#
# COMPACT_ATOMS: atom_id res chain seq x y z
N MET A 1 -6.81 7.68 -5.20
CA MET A 1 -5.71 7.82 -4.21
C MET A 1 -6.30 8.35 -2.92
N THR A 2 -6.20 7.61 -1.81
CA THR A 2 -6.72 8.05 -0.51
C THR A 2 -5.80 9.10 0.12
N GLU A 3 -6.33 9.93 1.03
CA GLU A 3 -5.52 10.91 1.76
C GLU A 3 -4.44 10.24 2.62
N GLN A 4 -4.72 9.04 3.15
CA GLN A 4 -3.75 8.24 3.91
C GLN A 4 -2.52 7.89 3.06
N ALA A 5 -2.71 7.49 1.80
CA ALA A 5 -1.60 7.17 0.90
C ALA A 5 -0.71 8.40 0.62
N LYS A 6 -1.29 9.60 0.55
CA LYS A 6 -0.52 10.84 0.40
C LYS A 6 0.26 11.20 1.67
N ALA A 7 -0.36 11.08 2.84
CA ALA A 7 0.29 11.34 4.12
C ALA A 7 1.47 10.38 4.37
N GLU A 8 1.32 9.11 3.98
CA GLU A 8 2.38 8.11 4.08
C GLU A 8 3.53 8.40 3.10
N ALA A 9 3.21 8.83 1.87
CA ALA A 9 4.21 9.26 0.88
C ALA A 9 5.04 10.45 1.40
N GLN A 10 4.38 11.46 2.00
CA GLN A 10 5.07 12.61 2.57
C GLN A 10 5.99 12.24 3.74
N SER A 11 5.65 11.19 4.47
CA SER A 11 6.47 10.67 5.57
C SER A 11 7.62 9.79 5.08
N GLN A 12 7.60 9.33 3.83
CA GLN A 12 8.57 8.40 3.24
C GLN A 12 9.04 8.86 1.84
N PRO A 13 9.75 10.00 1.73
CA PRO A 13 10.34 10.46 0.48
C PRO A 13 11.37 9.46 -0.05
N ASN A 14 11.46 9.33 -1.37
CA ASN A 14 12.25 8.30 -2.08
C ASN A 14 11.92 6.85 -1.69
N GLY A 15 10.74 6.63 -1.08
CA GLY A 15 10.27 5.33 -0.60
C GLY A 15 9.18 4.73 -1.48
N TRP A 16 8.38 3.88 -0.83
CA TRP A 16 7.26 3.18 -1.44
C TRP A 16 6.05 3.22 -0.49
N VAL A 17 4.88 3.58 -1.00
CA VAL A 17 3.61 3.51 -0.26
C VAL A 17 2.89 2.23 -0.65
N TYR A 18 2.58 1.38 0.33
CA TYR A 18 1.91 0.11 0.07
C TYR A 18 0.42 0.30 -0.20
N ALA A 19 -0.05 -0.32 -1.26
CA ALA A 19 -1.45 -0.35 -1.65
C ALA A 19 -2.13 -1.57 -1.04
N ILE A 20 -2.78 -1.38 0.10
CA ILE A 20 -3.43 -2.48 0.84
C ILE A 20 -4.88 -2.65 0.37
N GLY A 21 -5.26 -3.90 0.07
CA GLY A 21 -6.62 -4.32 -0.26
C GLY A 21 -7.23 -5.21 0.82
N GLY A 22 -8.48 -5.64 0.64
CA GLY A 22 -9.07 -6.70 1.46
C GLY A 22 -9.58 -6.29 2.85
N GLY A 23 -9.74 -4.99 3.13
CA GLY A 23 -10.31 -4.48 4.39
C GLY A 23 -9.34 -4.51 5.59
N TYR A 24 -8.05 -4.61 5.31
CA TYR A 24 -6.98 -4.45 6.31
C TYR A 24 -6.70 -2.96 6.56
N ASN A 25 -6.42 -2.60 7.81
CA ASN A 25 -5.94 -1.28 8.17
C ASN A 25 -4.41 -1.26 8.27
N ASN A 26 -3.78 -0.11 8.07
CA ASN A 26 -2.31 0.06 8.23
C ASN A 26 -1.82 -0.11 9.67
N THR A 27 -2.72 -0.30 10.64
CA THR A 27 -2.42 -0.45 12.07
C THR A 27 -2.24 -1.90 12.52
N GLU A 28 -2.53 -2.87 11.66
CA GLU A 28 -2.39 -4.30 11.93
C GLU A 28 -1.34 -4.93 11.01
N ALA A 29 -0.82 -6.10 11.40
CA ALA A 29 0.13 -6.83 10.57
C ALA A 29 -0.56 -7.26 9.26
N VAL A 30 -0.32 -6.51 8.19
CA VAL A 30 -0.90 -6.79 6.88
C VAL A 30 -0.11 -7.92 6.21
N PRO A 31 -0.74 -9.07 5.92
CA PRO A 31 -0.06 -10.15 5.22
C PRO A 31 0.22 -9.76 3.76
N PRO A 32 1.28 -10.30 3.13
CA PRO A 32 1.67 -9.94 1.77
C PRO A 32 0.58 -10.23 0.74
N GLN A 33 -0.32 -11.19 1.00
CA GLN A 33 -1.44 -11.52 0.12
C GLN A 33 -2.50 -10.40 0.05
N ALA A 34 -2.59 -9.57 1.08
CA ALA A 34 -3.51 -8.42 1.13
C ALA A 34 -2.92 -7.15 0.50
N ILE A 35 -1.63 -7.15 0.15
CA ILE A 35 -0.96 -5.98 -0.45
C ILE A 35 -1.04 -6.12 -1.97
N SER A 36 -1.81 -5.24 -2.62
CA SER A 36 -1.94 -5.21 -4.08
C SER A 36 -0.66 -4.80 -4.80
N GLY A 37 0.16 -3.99 -4.15
CA GLY A 37 1.42 -3.50 -4.69
C GLY A 37 1.95 -2.34 -3.88
N ALA A 38 2.84 -1.56 -4.49
CA ALA A 38 3.33 -0.34 -3.90
C ALA A 38 3.47 0.76 -4.96
N TRP A 39 3.16 1.99 -4.58
CA TRP A 39 3.42 3.18 -5.38
C TRP A 39 4.78 3.78 -5.02
N LYS A 40 5.57 4.13 -6.02
CA LYS A 40 6.85 4.80 -5.82
C LYS A 40 6.64 6.25 -5.44
N VAL A 41 7.41 6.69 -4.44
CA VAL A 41 7.42 8.06 -3.95
C VAL A 41 8.67 8.76 -4.45
N ASP A 42 8.53 10.01 -4.90
CA ASP A 42 9.65 10.86 -5.26
C ASP A 42 10.34 11.46 -4.03
N GLU A 43 11.39 12.24 -4.27
CA GLU A 43 12.14 12.94 -3.24
C GLU A 43 11.33 14.00 -2.47
N HIS A 44 10.21 14.44 -3.03
CA HIS A 44 9.31 15.43 -2.44
C HIS A 44 8.18 14.80 -1.64
N GLY A 45 8.14 13.46 -1.54
CA GLY A 45 7.06 12.76 -0.85
C GLY A 45 5.78 12.66 -1.68
N ASN A 46 5.85 12.81 -3.01
CA ASN A 46 4.72 12.62 -3.90
C ASN A 46 4.76 11.25 -4.56
N ILE A 47 3.58 10.65 -4.73
CA ILE A 47 3.47 9.42 -5.50
C ILE A 47 3.64 9.74 -6.99
N THR A 48 4.68 9.16 -7.58
CA THR A 48 5.09 9.36 -8.98
C THR A 48 4.11 8.76 -10.00
N GLY A 49 3.20 7.89 -9.55
CA GLY A 49 2.30 7.11 -10.41
C GLY A 49 2.90 5.77 -10.87
N GLU A 50 4.18 5.51 -10.63
CA GLU A 50 4.79 4.20 -10.86
C GLU A 50 4.25 3.21 -9.82
N PHE A 51 3.44 2.26 -10.28
CA PHE A 51 2.85 1.22 -9.45
C PHE A 51 3.55 -0.11 -9.71
N LYS A 52 4.16 -0.67 -8.66
CA LYS A 52 4.74 -2.00 -8.68
C LYS A 52 3.73 -3.01 -8.11
N PRO A 53 3.08 -3.82 -8.95
CA PRO A 53 2.16 -4.84 -8.46
C PRO A 53 2.92 -5.90 -7.64
N ASN A 54 2.26 -6.40 -6.61
CA ASN A 54 2.78 -7.50 -5.80
C ASN A 54 2.31 -8.82 -6.42
N PRO A 55 3.23 -9.71 -6.89
CA PRO A 55 2.84 -10.99 -7.48
C PRO A 55 2.16 -11.94 -6.48
N ASN A 56 2.32 -11.69 -5.17
CA ASN A 56 1.65 -12.48 -4.13
C ASN A 56 0.24 -11.96 -3.81
N PHE A 57 -0.21 -10.87 -4.45
CA PHE A 57 -1.53 -10.31 -4.20
C PHE A 57 -2.61 -11.33 -4.59
N ASP A 58 -3.48 -11.65 -3.63
CA ASP A 58 -4.63 -12.49 -3.85
C ASP A 58 -5.90 -11.66 -3.63
N PRO A 59 -6.67 -11.34 -4.69
CA PRO A 59 -7.89 -10.54 -4.57
C PRO A 59 -9.00 -11.24 -3.77
N ASN A 60 -8.93 -12.57 -3.61
CA ASN A 60 -9.84 -13.34 -2.77
C ASN A 60 -9.36 -13.47 -1.34
N PHE A 61 -8.14 -13.01 -1.04
CA PHE A 61 -7.63 -13.00 0.32
C PHE A 61 -8.39 -11.95 1.14
N ARG A 62 -9.16 -12.45 2.11
CA ARG A 62 -9.99 -11.64 2.99
C ARG A 62 -9.51 -11.81 4.40
N LYS A 63 -9.58 -10.72 5.16
CA LYS A 63 -9.39 -10.79 6.61
C LYS A 63 -10.37 -11.80 7.21
N PRO A 64 -9.90 -12.84 7.93
CA PRO A 64 -10.80 -13.77 8.60
C PRO A 64 -11.68 -12.97 9.56
N ARG A 65 -12.99 -13.21 9.48
CA ARG A 65 -13.96 -12.58 10.38
C ARG A 65 -13.70 -13.14 11.78
N ARG A 66 -13.23 -12.28 12.70
CA ARG A 66 -13.21 -12.58 14.13
C ARG A 66 -14.61 -12.41 14.71
#